data_AF-A0A4W5LGE6-F1
#
_entry.id   AF-A0A4W5LGE6-F1
#
_cell.length_a   1.000
_cell.length_b   1.000
_cell.length_c   1.000
_cell.angle_alpha   90.00
_cell.angle_beta   90.00
_cell.angle_gamma   90.00
#
_symmetry.space_group_name_H-M   'P 1'
#
loop_
_entity.id
_entity.type
_entity.pdbx_description
1 polymer ?
#
loop_
_entity_poly.entity_id
_entity_poly.type
_entity_poly.pdbx_seq_one_letter_code
_entity_poly.pdbx_strand_id
1 'polypeptide(L)'
;MKTSRSLHIMCHMPVFCWISATVLEMMLKEAEKDEVPKTLTQMYSHFMLIQIIVKNRKYNKATETNPKELSQSDKEMILKLAKLAFQQLQKGNLIFYEEDLRECGLDVTEASVYSALCTEIFKVESGLYQEKVYSFLHLSIQEFLAAVHALESCLEKEENVFSPTSDEEKESIQLSDLHRRAVDQALKSENGHLDLFLRFLLGLSLESNQNLLRGLLTQTGSTTQTNEETVKRTVRYLSFKIKEESSPERIINLFHCLNELGSNSLVEDMETSLQSGTLSETRLEPDQCSALAYLLLMSEEVLEEF
;
A
#
# COMPACT_ATOMS: atom_id res chain seq x y z
N MET A 1 4.30 -21.86 7.33
CA MET A 1 4.93 -20.54 7.58
C MET A 1 6.35 -20.43 7.04
N LYS A 2 7.08 -21.53 6.77
CA LYS A 2 8.37 -21.47 6.04
C LYS A 2 8.17 -21.26 4.53
N THR A 3 7.15 -21.88 3.94
CA THR A 3 6.77 -21.84 2.51
C THR A 3 6.46 -20.46 1.88
N SER A 4 6.57 -19.35 2.61
CA SER A 4 6.40 -17.99 2.06
C SER A 4 7.28 -17.02 2.82
N ARG A 5 8.43 -16.70 2.24
CA ARG A 5 9.44 -15.84 2.86
C ARG A 5 8.98 -14.40 3.03
N SER A 6 8.16 -13.89 2.10
CA SER A 6 7.48 -12.59 2.26
C SER A 6 6.66 -12.54 3.56
N LEU A 7 5.90 -13.60 3.85
CA LEU A 7 5.15 -13.70 5.12
C LEU A 7 6.08 -13.83 6.33
N HIS A 8 7.17 -14.59 6.19
CA HIS A 8 8.15 -14.75 7.26
C HIS A 8 8.82 -13.42 7.65
N ILE A 9 9.26 -12.64 6.66
CA ILE A 9 9.89 -11.32 6.86
C ILE A 9 8.92 -10.36 7.54
N MET A 10 7.66 -10.34 7.07
CA MET A 10 6.60 -9.56 7.68
C MET A 10 6.40 -9.90 9.17
N CYS A 11 6.51 -11.17 9.57
CA CYS A 11 6.32 -11.56 10.96
C CYS A 11 7.39 -11.05 11.95
N HIS A 12 8.50 -10.48 11.49
CA HIS A 12 9.51 -9.89 12.39
C HIS A 12 9.08 -8.55 13.02
N MET A 13 8.08 -7.86 12.44
CA MET A 13 7.48 -6.68 13.05
C MET A 13 6.11 -7.03 13.65
N PRO A 14 5.83 -6.71 14.93
CA PRO A 14 4.59 -7.13 15.60
C PRO A 14 3.31 -6.78 14.86
N VAL A 15 3.24 -5.57 14.27
CA VAL A 15 2.07 -5.12 13.51
C VAL A 15 1.85 -5.96 12.24
N PHE A 16 2.91 -6.29 11.51
CA PHE A 16 2.83 -7.08 10.29
C PHE A 16 2.53 -8.55 10.60
N CYS A 17 3.07 -9.08 11.70
CA CYS A 17 2.69 -10.40 12.23
C CYS A 17 1.20 -10.44 12.58
N TRP A 18 0.69 -9.42 13.26
CA TRP A 18 -0.71 -9.32 13.64
C TRP A 18 -1.64 -9.21 12.41
N ILE A 19 -1.29 -8.38 11.42
CA ILE A 19 -2.01 -8.28 10.15
C ILE A 19 -2.05 -9.64 9.45
N SER A 20 -0.88 -10.27 9.27
CA SER A 20 -0.76 -11.56 8.58
C SER A 20 -1.55 -12.66 9.30
N ALA A 21 -1.46 -12.73 10.62
CA ALA A 21 -2.22 -13.69 11.42
C ALA A 21 -3.74 -13.46 11.29
N THR A 22 -4.18 -12.21 11.36
CA THR A 22 -5.60 -11.84 11.23
C THR A 22 -6.15 -12.25 9.86
N VAL A 23 -5.42 -11.96 8.78
CA VAL A 23 -5.82 -12.32 7.42
C VAL A 23 -5.86 -13.82 7.22
N LEU A 24 -4.77 -14.52 7.57
CA LEU A 24 -4.69 -15.97 7.41
C LEU A 24 -5.73 -16.71 8.25
N GLU A 25 -6.00 -16.26 9.48
CA GLU A 25 -7.02 -16.86 10.34
C GLU A 25 -8.43 -16.74 9.73
N MET A 26 -8.77 -15.57 9.17
CA MET A 26 -10.06 -15.36 8.52
C MET A 26 -10.23 -16.20 7.26
N MET A 27 -9.21 -16.24 6.38
CA MET A 27 -9.25 -17.05 5.16
C MET A 27 -9.42 -18.54 5.46
N LEU A 28 -8.74 -19.05 6.51
CA LEU A 28 -8.88 -20.44 6.96
C LEU A 28 -10.27 -20.76 7.52
N LYS A 29 -10.89 -19.81 8.24
CA LYS A 29 -12.22 -20.00 8.85
C LYS A 29 -13.35 -19.96 7.84
N GLU A 30 -13.28 -19.07 6.85
CA GLU A 30 -14.38 -18.86 5.90
C GLU A 30 -14.31 -19.81 4.69
N ALA A 31 -13.32 -20.73 4.65
CA ALA A 31 -13.05 -21.62 3.53
C ALA A 31 -13.04 -20.87 2.18
N GLU A 32 -12.57 -19.61 2.20
CA GLU A 32 -12.41 -18.83 0.99
C GLU A 32 -11.46 -19.58 0.06
N LYS A 33 -11.93 -19.86 -1.15
CA LYS A 33 -11.10 -20.47 -2.22
C LYS A 33 -10.14 -19.44 -2.84
N ASP A 34 -10.08 -18.24 -2.28
CA ASP A 34 -9.19 -17.18 -2.77
C ASP A 34 -7.73 -17.57 -2.47
N GLU A 35 -6.83 -17.25 -3.41
CA GLU A 35 -5.41 -17.51 -3.21
C GLU A 35 -4.87 -16.72 -2.02
N VAL A 36 -3.97 -17.33 -1.25
CA VAL A 36 -3.26 -16.66 -0.15
C VAL A 36 -2.56 -15.39 -0.70
N PRO A 37 -2.69 -14.23 -0.04
CA PRO A 37 -2.01 -13.00 -0.45
C PRO A 37 -0.52 -13.21 -0.66
N LYS A 38 -0.04 -12.90 -1.86
CA LYS A 38 1.37 -13.03 -2.28
C LYS A 38 2.13 -11.71 -2.10
N THR A 39 1.42 -10.58 -2.15
CA THR A 39 2.02 -9.24 -2.01
C THR A 39 1.55 -8.51 -0.75
N LEU A 40 2.28 -7.45 -0.36
CA LEU A 40 1.90 -6.65 0.80
C LEU A 40 0.56 -5.95 0.55
N THR A 41 0.33 -5.47 -0.67
CA THR A 41 -0.91 -4.78 -1.03
C THR A 41 -2.13 -5.70 -0.95
N GLN A 42 -1.99 -6.96 -1.38
CA GLN A 42 -3.04 -7.97 -1.20
C GLN A 42 -3.32 -8.18 0.29
N MET A 43 -2.27 -8.35 1.09
CA MET A 43 -2.39 -8.55 2.53
C MET A 43 -3.19 -7.40 3.20
N TYR A 44 -2.85 -6.16 2.86
CA TYR A 44 -3.54 -4.99 3.43
C TYR A 44 -4.96 -4.81 2.89
N SER A 45 -5.21 -5.15 1.63
CA SER A 45 -6.56 -5.16 1.04
C SER A 45 -7.47 -6.14 1.80
N HIS A 46 -7.02 -7.37 2.04
CA HIS A 46 -7.76 -8.35 2.83
C HIS A 46 -7.92 -7.90 4.29
N PHE A 47 -6.86 -7.37 4.90
CA PHE A 47 -6.91 -6.87 6.27
C PHE A 47 -7.98 -5.78 6.44
N MET A 48 -8.02 -4.81 5.52
CA MET A 48 -9.02 -3.74 5.54
C MET A 48 -10.45 -4.30 5.45
N LEU A 49 -10.71 -5.22 4.51
CA LEU A 49 -12.01 -5.88 4.38
C LEU A 49 -12.40 -6.60 5.69
N ILE A 50 -11.46 -7.31 6.31
CA ILE A 50 -11.69 -7.98 7.59
C ILE A 50 -12.03 -6.98 8.71
N GLN A 51 -11.36 -5.83 8.78
CA GLN A 51 -11.69 -4.82 9.80
C GLN A 51 -13.12 -4.29 9.65
N ILE A 52 -13.62 -4.20 8.42
CA ILE A 52 -15.01 -3.80 8.15
C ILE A 52 -15.97 -4.88 8.63
N ILE A 53 -15.71 -6.16 8.31
CA ILE A 53 -16.52 -7.28 8.79
C ILE A 53 -16.57 -7.30 10.32
N VAL A 54 -15.42 -7.17 10.98
CA VAL A 54 -15.30 -7.21 12.44
C VAL A 54 -16.09 -6.05 13.07
N LYS A 55 -15.99 -4.84 12.51
CA LYS A 55 -16.79 -3.70 12.92
C LYS A 55 -18.29 -3.95 12.74
N ASN A 56 -18.73 -4.45 11.57
CA ASN A 56 -20.14 -4.72 11.28
C ASN A 56 -20.73 -5.75 12.25
N ARG A 57 -19.98 -6.82 12.57
CA ARG A 57 -20.36 -7.79 13.60
C ARG A 57 -20.46 -7.16 14.99
N LYS A 58 -19.56 -6.24 15.35
CA LYS A 58 -19.53 -5.59 16.67
C LYS A 58 -20.66 -4.58 16.88
N TYR A 59 -20.98 -3.75 15.89
CA TYR A 59 -21.85 -2.59 16.05
C TYR A 59 -23.21 -2.70 15.36
N ASN A 60 -23.31 -3.40 14.23
CA ASN A 60 -24.52 -3.36 13.40
C ASN A 60 -25.46 -4.57 13.61
N LYS A 61 -25.06 -5.59 14.40
CA LYS A 61 -25.79 -6.86 14.62
C LYS A 61 -26.23 -7.60 13.34
N ALA A 62 -25.86 -7.11 12.16
CA ALA A 62 -26.21 -7.66 10.88
C ALA A 62 -25.38 -8.92 10.64
N THR A 63 -26.05 -10.03 10.35
CA THR A 63 -25.45 -11.19 9.71
C THR A 63 -25.18 -10.83 8.25
N GLU A 64 -24.08 -10.17 7.95
CA GLU A 64 -23.74 -9.83 6.56
C GLU A 64 -23.13 -11.02 5.83
N THR A 65 -23.89 -11.48 4.85
CA THR A 65 -23.52 -12.23 3.65
C THR A 65 -22.58 -11.39 2.78
N ASN A 66 -21.37 -11.90 2.54
CA ASN A 66 -20.34 -11.40 1.60
C ASN A 66 -19.57 -10.10 1.97
N PRO A 67 -18.31 -10.20 2.45
CA PRO A 67 -17.44 -9.06 2.76
C PRO A 67 -17.14 -8.10 1.60
N LYS A 68 -17.33 -8.56 0.36
CA LYS A 68 -17.03 -7.78 -0.85
C LYS A 68 -18.14 -6.76 -1.18
N GLU A 69 -19.28 -6.80 -0.48
CA GLU A 69 -20.40 -5.87 -0.62
C GLU A 69 -20.42 -4.89 0.57
N LEU A 70 -19.68 -3.80 0.42
CA LEU A 70 -19.57 -2.72 1.41
C LEU A 70 -20.87 -1.93 1.50
N SER A 71 -21.33 -1.63 2.73
CA SER A 71 -22.43 -0.67 2.91
C SER A 71 -21.98 0.73 2.46
N GLN A 72 -22.93 1.55 1.96
CA GLN A 72 -22.60 2.91 1.52
C GLN A 72 -21.97 3.74 2.63
N SER A 73 -22.42 3.57 3.88
CA SER A 73 -21.84 4.24 5.05
C SER A 73 -20.41 3.78 5.34
N ASP A 74 -20.10 2.49 5.15
CA ASP A 74 -18.73 1.99 5.34
C ASP A 74 -17.80 2.52 4.25
N LYS A 75 -18.27 2.54 2.99
CA LYS A 75 -17.53 3.14 1.87
C LYS A 75 -17.18 4.60 2.16
N GLU A 76 -18.18 5.43 2.48
CA GLU A 76 -17.95 6.85 2.79
C GLU A 76 -16.97 7.04 3.95
N MET A 77 -17.13 6.27 5.03
CA MET A 77 -16.26 6.42 6.20
C MET A 77 -14.80 6.06 5.88
N ILE A 78 -14.57 4.98 5.14
CA ILE A 78 -13.22 4.57 4.74
C ILE A 78 -12.59 5.59 3.80
N LEU A 79 -13.33 6.14 2.85
CA LEU A 79 -12.82 7.16 1.94
C LEU A 79 -12.44 8.46 2.68
N LYS A 80 -13.22 8.85 3.70
CA LYS A 80 -12.84 9.98 4.57
C LYS A 80 -11.57 9.70 5.37
N LEU A 81 -11.42 8.49 5.93
CA LEU A 81 -10.19 8.07 6.62
C LEU A 81 -8.98 8.02 5.66
N ALA A 82 -9.20 7.57 4.42
CA ALA A 82 -8.20 7.53 3.35
C ALA A 82 -7.73 8.94 2.99
N LYS A 83 -8.66 9.89 2.85
CA LYS A 83 -8.35 11.31 2.63
C LYS A 83 -7.52 11.89 3.77
N LEU A 84 -7.92 11.65 5.02
CA LEU A 84 -7.16 12.08 6.19
C LEU A 84 -5.74 11.49 6.19
N ALA A 85 -5.63 10.18 5.91
CA ALA A 85 -4.36 9.48 5.87
C ALA A 85 -3.42 10.10 4.83
N PHE A 86 -3.93 10.40 3.63
CA PHE A 86 -3.17 11.06 2.57
C PHE A 86 -2.71 12.46 2.99
N GLN A 87 -3.60 13.31 3.51
CA GLN A 87 -3.25 14.66 3.94
C GLN A 87 -2.19 14.67 5.06
N GLN A 88 -2.33 13.80 6.06
CA GLN A 88 -1.35 13.70 7.15
C GLN A 88 -0.03 13.10 6.68
N LEU A 89 -0.06 12.17 5.72
CA LEU A 89 1.16 11.63 5.09
C LEU A 89 1.94 12.71 4.34
N GLN A 90 1.26 13.55 3.54
CA GLN A 90 1.89 14.68 2.85
C GLN A 90 2.49 15.71 3.81
N LYS A 91 1.85 15.92 4.98
CA LYS A 91 2.36 16.79 6.06
C LYS A 91 3.51 16.15 6.87
N GLY A 92 3.74 14.85 6.74
CA GLY A 92 4.70 14.10 7.57
C GLY A 92 4.23 13.88 9.01
N ASN A 93 2.92 13.97 9.25
CA ASN A 93 2.33 13.86 10.59
C ASN A 93 1.92 12.43 10.91
N LEU A 94 2.31 11.95 12.09
CA LEU A 94 1.87 10.68 12.68
C LEU A 94 0.72 10.87 13.68
N ILE A 95 0.59 12.08 14.22
CA ILE A 95 -0.43 12.46 15.20
C ILE A 95 -1.18 13.67 14.62
N PHE A 96 -2.49 13.65 14.75
CA PHE A 96 -3.39 14.69 14.27
C PHE A 96 -4.48 14.99 15.30
N TYR A 97 -5.21 16.08 15.11
CA TYR A 97 -6.14 16.62 16.09
C TYR A 97 -7.60 16.54 15.60
N GLU A 98 -8.54 16.94 16.44
CA GLU A 98 -9.97 16.94 16.11
C GLU A 98 -10.28 17.85 14.90
N GLU A 99 -9.52 18.92 14.72
CA GLU A 99 -9.62 19.83 13.58
C GLU A 99 -9.33 19.11 12.25
N ASP A 100 -8.30 18.26 12.22
CA ASP A 100 -7.94 17.49 11.03
C ASP A 100 -9.04 16.46 10.67
N LEU A 101 -9.66 15.84 11.68
CA LEU A 101 -10.83 14.96 11.49
C LEU A 101 -12.00 15.73 10.86
N ARG A 102 -12.32 16.90 11.43
CA ARG A 102 -13.42 17.76 10.96
C ARG A 102 -13.19 18.27 9.53
N GLU A 103 -11.96 18.60 9.17
CA GLU A 103 -11.59 18.99 7.80
C GLU A 103 -11.87 17.87 6.78
N CYS A 104 -11.71 16.61 7.20
CA CYS A 104 -12.05 15.44 6.39
C CYS A 104 -13.53 15.01 6.51
N GLY A 105 -14.35 15.78 7.24
CA GLY A 105 -15.77 15.47 7.46
C GLY A 105 -16.01 14.24 8.34
N LEU A 106 -15.04 13.88 9.20
CA LEU A 106 -15.16 12.84 10.20
C LEU A 106 -15.58 13.44 11.54
N ASP A 107 -16.61 12.86 12.16
CA ASP A 107 -16.85 13.08 13.59
C ASP A 107 -15.92 12.19 14.44
N VAL A 108 -15.59 12.63 15.65
CA VAL A 108 -14.75 11.89 16.62
C VAL A 108 -15.33 10.49 16.89
N THR A 109 -16.66 10.41 16.96
CA THR A 109 -17.35 9.13 17.19
C THR A 109 -17.21 8.19 15.99
N GLU A 110 -17.20 8.72 14.76
CA GLU A 110 -17.05 7.94 13.52
C GLU A 110 -15.65 7.35 13.40
N ALA A 111 -14.60 8.15 13.63
CA ALA A 111 -13.21 7.67 13.55
C ALA A 111 -12.91 6.54 14.56
N SER A 112 -13.51 6.64 15.75
CA SER A 112 -13.31 5.66 16.84
C SER A 112 -13.95 4.29 16.58
N VAL A 113 -14.93 4.21 15.66
CA VAL A 113 -15.61 2.95 15.32
C VAL A 113 -14.63 1.98 14.62
N TYR A 114 -13.70 2.51 13.83
CA TYR A 114 -12.63 1.75 13.18
C TYR A 114 -11.34 1.75 14.03
N SER A 115 -11.45 1.40 15.32
CA SER A 115 -10.31 1.36 16.27
C SER A 115 -9.07 0.59 15.79
N ALA A 116 -9.22 -0.35 14.85
CA ALA A 116 -8.13 -1.10 14.24
C ALA A 116 -7.40 -0.34 13.10
N LEU A 117 -7.97 0.77 12.62
CA LEU A 117 -7.40 1.65 11.61
C LEU A 117 -6.96 2.97 12.23
N CYS A 118 -7.80 3.58 13.07
CA CYS A 118 -7.58 4.88 13.72
C CYS A 118 -7.90 4.80 15.21
N THR A 119 -7.02 5.33 16.06
CA THR A 119 -7.17 5.32 17.52
C THR A 119 -7.16 6.72 18.10
N GLU A 120 -8.03 6.96 19.09
CA GLU A 120 -7.93 8.10 20.00
C GLU A 120 -6.83 7.82 21.03
N ILE A 121 -6.00 8.83 21.29
CA ILE A 121 -4.92 8.84 22.27
C ILE A 121 -5.09 10.08 23.14
N PHE A 122 -4.76 9.96 24.42
CA PHE A 122 -4.78 11.09 25.33
C PHE A 122 -3.38 11.67 25.51
N LYS A 123 -3.24 12.97 25.19
CA LYS A 123 -2.04 13.74 25.50
C LYS A 123 -2.29 14.53 26.79
N VAL A 124 -1.49 14.28 27.82
CA VAL A 124 -1.57 15.02 29.09
C VAL A 124 -0.61 16.20 29.03
N GLU A 125 -1.12 17.41 28.95
CA GLU A 125 -0.32 18.63 29.08
C GLU A 125 -0.52 19.20 30.50
N SER A 126 0.55 19.16 31.30
CA SER A 126 0.62 19.82 32.62
C SER A 126 -0.44 19.40 33.66
N GLY A 127 -0.79 18.11 33.70
CA GLY A 127 -1.55 17.49 34.82
C GLY A 127 -3.02 17.89 34.99
N LEU A 128 -3.46 18.98 34.35
CA LEU A 128 -4.84 19.50 34.42
C LEU A 128 -5.54 19.55 33.05
N TYR A 129 -4.79 19.56 31.94
CA TYR A 129 -5.34 19.53 30.59
C TYR A 129 -5.03 18.19 29.91
N GLN A 130 -6.09 17.51 29.47
CA GLN A 130 -6.01 16.30 28.66
C GLN A 130 -6.52 16.65 27.27
N GLU A 131 -5.59 16.86 26.35
CA GLU A 131 -5.91 17.09 24.95
C GLU A 131 -6.08 15.74 24.25
N LYS A 132 -7.12 15.62 23.44
CA LYS A 132 -7.34 14.44 22.61
C LYS A 132 -6.53 14.57 21.34
N VAL A 133 -5.71 13.56 21.08
CA VAL A 133 -4.96 13.45 19.84
C VAL A 133 -5.27 12.10 19.21
N TYR A 134 -5.04 11.99 17.91
CA TYR A 134 -5.41 10.82 17.14
C TYR A 134 -4.22 10.34 16.33
N SER A 135 -4.16 9.04 16.07
CA SER A 135 -3.21 8.47 15.14
C SER A 135 -3.84 7.29 14.42
N PHE A 136 -3.32 6.96 13.23
CA PHE A 136 -3.52 5.61 12.71
C PHE A 136 -2.83 4.60 13.62
N LEU A 137 -3.33 3.37 13.67
CA LEU A 137 -2.75 2.32 14.51
C LEU A 137 -1.27 2.07 14.19
N HIS A 138 -0.89 2.22 12.93
CA HIS A 138 0.48 2.15 12.46
C HIS A 138 0.68 2.96 11.17
N LEU A 139 1.89 3.47 10.94
CA LEU A 139 2.22 4.25 9.73
C LEU A 139 1.89 3.50 8.44
N SER A 140 2.14 2.18 8.38
CA SER A 140 1.79 1.39 7.20
C SER A 140 0.29 1.35 6.89
N ILE A 141 -0.58 1.49 7.89
CA ILE A 141 -2.03 1.59 7.69
C ILE A 141 -2.37 2.97 7.13
N GLN A 142 -1.73 4.02 7.64
CA GLN A 142 -1.83 5.37 7.09
C GLN A 142 -1.38 5.41 5.62
N GLU A 143 -0.22 4.82 5.30
CA GLU A 143 0.30 4.77 3.94
C GLU A 143 -0.58 3.95 2.98
N PHE A 144 -1.15 2.83 3.44
CA PHE A 144 -2.11 2.06 2.65
C PHE A 144 -3.40 2.84 2.37
N LEU A 145 -3.99 3.44 3.40
CA LEU A 145 -5.20 4.26 3.25
C LEU A 145 -4.93 5.51 2.38
N ALA A 146 -3.76 6.12 2.51
CA ALA A 146 -3.34 7.21 1.63
C ALA A 146 -3.27 6.75 0.16
N ALA A 147 -2.75 5.54 -0.11
CA ALA A 147 -2.70 4.97 -1.45
C ALA A 147 -4.10 4.68 -2.01
N VAL A 148 -5.03 4.21 -1.18
CA VAL A 148 -6.45 4.06 -1.54
C VAL A 148 -7.05 5.41 -1.98
N HIS A 149 -6.82 6.49 -1.21
CA HIS A 149 -7.30 7.82 -1.58
C HIS A 149 -6.68 8.30 -2.89
N ALA A 150 -5.37 8.14 -3.06
CA ALA A 150 -4.67 8.56 -4.26
C ALA A 150 -5.22 7.87 -5.52
N LEU A 151 -5.52 6.57 -5.43
CA LEU A 151 -6.13 5.82 -6.51
C LEU A 151 -7.58 6.25 -6.76
N GLU A 152 -8.41 6.34 -5.71
CA GLU A 152 -9.84 6.68 -5.86
C GLU A 152 -10.02 8.08 -6.47
N SER A 153 -9.27 9.08 -6.00
CA SER A 153 -9.31 10.44 -6.57
C SER A 153 -8.94 10.47 -8.06
N CYS A 154 -8.04 9.57 -8.48
CA CYS A 154 -7.69 9.42 -9.89
C CYS A 154 -8.81 8.74 -10.71
N LEU A 155 -9.48 7.74 -10.13
CA LEU A 155 -10.58 7.03 -10.78
C LEU A 155 -11.84 7.90 -10.92
N GLU A 156 -12.16 8.71 -9.90
CA GLU A 156 -13.29 9.64 -9.91
C GLU A 156 -13.00 10.93 -10.70
N LYS A 157 -11.73 11.16 -11.10
CA LYS A 157 -11.25 12.36 -11.82
C LYS A 157 -11.49 13.68 -11.07
N GLU A 158 -11.64 13.64 -9.76
CA GLU A 158 -12.01 14.81 -8.97
C GLU A 158 -10.82 15.71 -8.64
N GLU A 159 -9.64 15.13 -8.35
CA GLU A 159 -8.53 15.90 -7.81
C GLU A 159 -7.16 15.34 -8.18
N ASN A 160 -6.21 16.25 -8.43
CA ASN A 160 -4.81 15.90 -8.69
C ASN A 160 -4.05 15.79 -7.37
N VAL A 161 -3.93 14.55 -6.90
CA VAL A 161 -3.24 14.13 -5.67
C VAL A 161 -1.78 14.60 -5.62
N PHE A 162 -1.13 14.80 -6.78
CA PHE A 162 0.25 15.26 -6.91
C PHE A 162 0.36 16.44 -7.88
N SER A 163 -0.54 17.42 -7.77
CA SER A 163 -0.50 18.60 -8.64
C SER A 163 0.73 19.44 -8.33
N PRO A 164 1.48 19.90 -9.36
CA PRO A 164 2.39 21.00 -9.15
C PRO A 164 1.57 22.23 -8.70
N THR A 165 2.06 22.93 -7.69
CA THR A 165 1.56 24.24 -7.26
C THR A 165 1.90 25.30 -8.31
N SER A 166 1.25 25.22 -9.46
CA SER A 166 1.26 26.26 -10.50
C SER A 166 0.03 26.11 -11.37
N ASP A 167 -0.50 27.24 -11.85
CA ASP A 167 -1.73 27.45 -12.62
C ASP A 167 -1.86 26.69 -13.96
N GLU A 168 -1.44 25.43 -14.02
CA GLU A 168 -1.71 24.54 -15.14
C GLU A 168 -3.09 23.90 -14.93
N GLU A 169 -3.91 23.97 -15.98
CA GLU A 169 -5.31 23.55 -16.00
C GLU A 169 -5.48 22.17 -15.35
N LYS A 170 -6.56 22.00 -14.57
CA LYS A 170 -6.97 20.74 -13.95
C LYS A 170 -7.35 19.71 -15.03
N GLU A 171 -6.39 19.23 -15.79
CA GLU A 171 -6.58 18.12 -16.72
C GLU A 171 -6.78 16.83 -15.91
N SER A 172 -7.75 16.01 -16.31
CA SER A 172 -7.96 14.69 -15.74
C SER A 172 -6.69 13.85 -15.98
N ILE A 173 -6.04 13.42 -14.90
CA ILE A 173 -4.80 12.65 -14.96
C ILE A 173 -5.11 11.21 -15.34
N GLN A 174 -4.34 10.64 -16.24
CA GLN A 174 -4.38 9.19 -16.49
C GLN A 174 -3.65 8.44 -15.37
N LEU A 175 -4.10 7.23 -15.03
CA LEU A 175 -3.46 6.41 -13.99
C LEU A 175 -1.93 6.25 -14.18
N SER A 176 -1.46 6.14 -15.43
CA SER A 176 -0.02 6.10 -15.74
C SER A 176 0.75 7.38 -15.36
N ASP A 177 0.11 8.55 -15.44
CA ASP A 177 0.71 9.82 -15.01
C ASP A 177 0.75 9.92 -13.48
N LEU A 178 -0.29 9.42 -12.78
CA LEU A 178 -0.28 9.31 -11.33
C LEU A 178 0.91 8.45 -10.86
N HIS A 179 1.11 7.27 -11.47
CA HIS A 179 2.23 6.40 -11.15
C HIS A 179 3.57 7.09 -11.36
N ARG A 180 3.76 7.77 -12.51
CA ARG A 180 5.01 8.49 -12.81
C ARG A 180 5.31 9.53 -11.72
N ARG A 181 4.31 10.35 -11.37
CA ARG A 181 4.44 11.39 -10.34
C ARG A 181 4.75 10.79 -8.97
N ALA A 182 4.05 9.73 -8.58
CA ALA A 182 4.27 9.06 -7.30
C ALA A 182 5.70 8.47 -7.20
N VAL A 183 6.19 7.82 -8.26
CA VAL A 183 7.58 7.32 -8.32
C VAL A 183 8.57 8.47 -8.18
N ASP A 184 8.39 9.56 -8.92
CA ASP A 184 9.30 10.70 -8.86
C ASP A 184 9.28 11.39 -7.48
N GLN A 185 8.12 11.45 -6.82
CA GLN A 185 8.00 12.04 -5.50
C GLN A 185 8.63 11.17 -4.41
N ALA A 186 8.45 9.85 -4.48
CA ALA A 186 9.10 8.91 -3.57
C ALA A 186 10.63 8.98 -3.70
N LEU A 187 11.17 9.01 -4.92
CA LEU A 187 12.62 9.14 -5.15
C LEU A 187 13.20 10.49 -4.69
N LYS A 188 12.39 11.56 -4.66
CA LYS A 188 12.78 12.86 -4.11
C LYS A 188 12.69 12.92 -2.58
N SER A 189 11.98 11.99 -1.95
CA SER A 189 11.85 11.95 -0.49
C SER A 189 13.21 11.68 0.16
N GLU A 190 13.59 12.55 1.11
CA GLU A 190 14.87 12.43 1.80
C GLU A 190 14.90 11.25 2.78
N ASN A 191 13.76 10.92 3.39
CA ASN A 191 13.64 9.92 4.45
C ASN A 191 12.82 8.68 4.03
N GLY A 192 12.44 8.56 2.76
CA GLY A 192 11.69 7.41 2.24
C GLY A 192 10.25 7.29 2.77
N HIS A 193 9.68 8.34 3.38
CA HIS A 193 8.33 8.29 3.97
C HIS A 193 7.17 8.02 2.98
N LEU A 194 7.46 7.94 1.68
CA LEU A 194 6.49 7.61 0.63
C LEU A 194 6.73 6.23 0.01
N ASP A 195 7.72 5.49 0.49
CA ASP A 195 8.15 4.23 -0.13
C ASP A 195 7.06 3.16 -0.03
N LEU A 196 6.47 2.99 1.17
CA LEU A 196 5.42 1.99 1.35
C LEU A 196 4.10 2.45 0.70
N PHE A 197 3.80 3.75 0.79
CA PHE A 197 2.69 4.35 0.04
C PHE A 197 2.81 4.04 -1.47
N LEU A 198 3.99 4.22 -2.07
CA LEU A 198 4.21 3.95 -3.49
C LEU A 198 3.95 2.48 -3.82
N ARG A 199 4.49 1.57 -3.01
CA ARG A 199 4.27 0.13 -3.16
C ARG A 199 2.78 -0.21 -3.17
N PHE A 200 2.03 0.33 -2.20
CA PHE A 200 0.59 0.12 -2.11
C PHE A 200 -0.16 0.70 -3.30
N LEU A 201 0.17 1.92 -3.72
CA LEU A 201 -0.48 2.58 -4.85
C LEU A 201 -0.34 1.74 -6.11
N LEU A 202 0.88 1.30 -6.42
CA LEU A 202 1.15 0.50 -7.61
C LEU A 202 0.50 -0.88 -7.54
N GLY A 203 0.53 -1.54 -6.38
CA GLY A 203 -0.17 -2.80 -6.18
C GLY A 203 -1.68 -2.66 -6.36
N LEU A 204 -2.29 -1.60 -5.80
CA LEU A 204 -3.74 -1.34 -5.90
C LEU A 204 -4.18 -1.06 -7.34
N SER A 205 -3.27 -0.63 -8.21
CA SER A 205 -3.55 -0.42 -9.63
C SER A 205 -3.72 -1.69 -10.45
N LEU A 206 -3.36 -2.87 -9.90
CA LEU A 206 -3.64 -4.14 -10.53
C LEU A 206 -5.15 -4.43 -10.49
N GLU A 207 -5.69 -4.89 -11.61
CA GLU A 207 -7.11 -5.21 -11.74
C GLU A 207 -7.60 -6.21 -10.68
N SER A 208 -6.78 -7.20 -10.32
CA SER A 208 -7.10 -8.18 -9.27
C SER A 208 -7.35 -7.51 -7.91
N ASN A 209 -6.54 -6.52 -7.54
CA ASN A 209 -6.68 -5.79 -6.29
C ASN A 209 -7.85 -4.78 -6.35
N GLN A 210 -8.06 -4.13 -7.49
CA GLN A 210 -9.25 -3.28 -7.70
C GLN A 210 -10.55 -4.08 -7.61
N ASN A 211 -10.57 -5.29 -8.18
CA ASN A 211 -11.70 -6.21 -8.12
C ASN A 211 -11.97 -6.70 -6.70
N LEU A 212 -10.91 -6.96 -5.91
CA LEU A 212 -11.02 -7.31 -4.49
C LEU A 212 -11.68 -6.17 -3.70
N LEU A 213 -11.32 -4.92 -4.01
CA LEU A 213 -11.83 -3.71 -3.34
C LEU A 213 -12.97 -3.02 -4.10
N ARG A 214 -13.70 -3.72 -4.96
CA ARG A 214 -14.74 -3.13 -5.83
C ARG A 214 -15.89 -2.44 -5.10
N GLY A 215 -16.16 -2.83 -3.85
CA GLY A 215 -17.15 -2.15 -3.01
C GLY A 215 -16.66 -0.80 -2.47
N LEU A 216 -15.35 -0.56 -2.49
CA LEU A 216 -14.71 0.70 -2.07
C LEU A 216 -14.36 1.56 -3.29
N LEU A 217 -13.66 0.99 -4.27
CA LEU A 217 -13.11 1.72 -5.41
C LEU A 217 -14.10 1.90 -6.55
N THR A 218 -14.11 3.09 -7.14
CA THR A 218 -14.93 3.44 -8.29
C THR A 218 -14.54 2.60 -9.52
N GLN A 219 -15.50 1.84 -10.02
CA GLN A 219 -15.32 1.03 -11.22
C GLN A 219 -15.36 1.92 -12.45
N THR A 220 -14.19 2.31 -12.92
CA THR A 220 -14.09 3.03 -14.20
C THR A 220 -14.37 2.01 -15.30
N GLY A 221 -15.33 2.27 -16.19
CA GLY A 221 -15.70 1.38 -17.30
C GLY A 221 -14.62 1.16 -18.36
N SER A 222 -13.35 1.42 -18.03
CA SER A 222 -12.18 1.26 -18.86
C SER A 222 -11.76 -0.20 -18.84
N THR A 223 -11.75 -0.81 -20.03
CA THR A 223 -11.46 -2.22 -20.27
C THR A 223 -10.14 -2.67 -19.63
N THR A 224 -10.08 -3.93 -19.18
CA THR A 224 -8.88 -4.63 -18.68
C THR A 224 -7.59 -4.30 -19.45
N GLN A 225 -7.70 -4.11 -20.76
CA GLN A 225 -6.64 -3.72 -21.68
C GLN A 225 -5.96 -2.37 -21.36
N THR A 226 -6.70 -1.40 -20.81
CA THR A 226 -6.17 -0.08 -20.42
C THR A 226 -5.35 -0.11 -19.13
N ASN A 227 -5.75 -0.97 -18.18
CA ASN A 227 -5.00 -1.22 -16.95
C ASN A 227 -3.70 -1.98 -17.26
N GLU A 228 -3.76 -3.01 -18.13
CA GLU A 228 -2.56 -3.76 -18.52
C GLU A 228 -1.51 -2.86 -19.21
N GLU A 229 -1.93 -1.99 -20.13
CA GLU A 229 -1.04 -1.02 -20.78
C GLU A 229 -0.44 -0.01 -19.78
N THR A 230 -1.25 0.45 -18.82
CA THR A 230 -0.78 1.32 -17.73
C THR A 230 0.29 0.63 -16.88
N VAL A 231 0.07 -0.63 -16.52
CA VAL A 231 1.03 -1.44 -15.77
C VAL A 231 2.33 -1.61 -16.58
N LYS A 232 2.25 -1.95 -17.86
CA LYS A 232 3.43 -2.08 -18.73
C LYS A 232 4.26 -0.80 -18.82
N ARG A 233 3.60 0.36 -18.95
CA ARG A 233 4.29 1.67 -18.93
C ARG A 233 4.96 1.93 -17.59
N THR A 234 4.29 1.58 -16.50
CA THR A 234 4.80 1.75 -15.15
C THR A 234 6.03 0.87 -14.90
N VAL A 235 5.96 -0.40 -15.29
CA VAL A 235 7.09 -1.34 -15.20
C VAL A 235 8.28 -0.81 -16.01
N ARG A 236 8.07 -0.38 -17.26
CA ARG A 236 9.14 0.22 -18.07
C ARG A 236 9.76 1.45 -17.39
N TYR A 237 8.94 2.30 -16.77
CA TYR A 237 9.41 3.48 -16.06
C TYR A 237 10.23 3.13 -14.82
N LEU A 238 9.76 2.19 -14.00
CA LEU A 238 10.49 1.67 -12.84
C LEU A 238 11.82 1.05 -13.26
N SER A 239 11.84 0.22 -14.30
CA SER A 239 13.09 -0.38 -14.81
C SER A 239 14.08 0.67 -15.32
N PHE A 240 13.60 1.77 -15.90
CA PHE A 240 14.46 2.90 -16.26
C PHE A 240 15.02 3.60 -15.02
N LYS A 241 14.18 3.89 -14.01
CA LYS A 241 14.61 4.53 -12.76
C LYS A 241 15.58 3.69 -11.95
N ILE A 242 15.43 2.37 -11.94
CA ILE A 242 16.36 1.44 -11.28
C ILE A 242 17.78 1.60 -11.84
N LYS A 243 17.92 1.78 -13.15
CA LYS A 243 19.23 1.93 -13.81
C LYS A 243 19.89 3.29 -13.59
N GLU A 244 19.08 4.32 -13.35
CA GLU A 244 19.55 5.70 -13.16
C GLU A 244 19.81 6.05 -11.68
N GLU A 245 19.14 5.35 -10.75
CA GLU A 245 19.28 5.61 -9.31
C GLU A 245 20.61 5.04 -8.78
N SER A 246 21.13 5.70 -7.74
CA SER A 246 22.41 5.38 -7.12
C SER A 246 22.29 4.92 -5.67
N SER A 247 21.21 5.30 -4.96
CA SER A 247 20.94 4.84 -3.59
C SER A 247 20.45 3.39 -3.60
N PRO A 248 21.18 2.45 -2.93
CA PRO A 248 20.75 1.06 -2.84
C PRO A 248 19.36 0.90 -2.21
N GLU A 249 19.06 1.68 -1.18
CA GLU A 249 17.78 1.63 -0.46
C GLU A 249 16.62 2.00 -1.39
N ARG A 250 16.78 3.04 -2.21
CA ARG A 250 15.77 3.46 -3.20
C ARG A 250 15.62 2.43 -4.30
N ILE A 251 16.71 1.87 -4.80
CA ILE A 251 16.66 0.81 -5.82
C ILE A 251 15.91 -0.41 -5.28
N ILE A 252 16.21 -0.84 -4.05
CA ILE A 252 15.51 -1.95 -3.38
C ILE A 252 14.01 -1.64 -3.25
N ASN A 253 13.63 -0.41 -2.91
CA ASN A 253 12.22 -0.02 -2.88
C ASN A 253 11.55 -0.12 -4.28
N LEU A 254 12.24 0.26 -5.36
CA LEU A 254 11.73 0.10 -6.72
C LEU A 254 11.58 -1.39 -7.11
N PHE A 255 12.46 -2.28 -6.63
CA PHE A 255 12.28 -3.72 -6.79
C PHE A 255 11.05 -4.24 -6.03
N HIS A 256 10.80 -3.75 -4.81
CA HIS A 256 9.55 -4.07 -4.10
C HIS A 256 8.32 -3.58 -4.88
N CYS A 257 8.38 -2.40 -5.52
CA CYS A 257 7.31 -1.90 -6.37
C CYS A 257 7.04 -2.81 -7.58
N LEU A 258 8.10 -3.30 -8.24
CA LEU A 258 7.99 -4.29 -9.31
C LEU A 258 7.33 -5.59 -8.84
N ASN A 259 7.64 -6.04 -7.63
CA ASN A 259 7.02 -7.22 -7.04
C ASN A 259 5.54 -7.01 -6.69
N GLU A 260 5.15 -5.84 -6.20
CA GLU A 260 3.72 -5.51 -6.00
C GLU A 260 2.94 -5.51 -7.33
N LEU A 261 3.60 -5.20 -8.46
CA LEU A 261 3.06 -5.28 -9.81
C LEU A 261 3.16 -6.69 -10.43
N GLY A 262 3.71 -7.68 -9.71
CA GLY A 262 3.94 -9.03 -10.22
C GLY A 262 4.93 -9.11 -11.39
N SER A 263 5.84 -8.14 -11.52
CA SER A 263 6.77 -7.99 -12.65
C SER A 263 8.22 -8.17 -12.20
N ASN A 264 8.66 -9.42 -12.02
CA ASN A 264 9.95 -9.75 -11.41
C ASN A 264 11.08 -10.10 -12.41
N SER A 265 10.92 -9.77 -13.70
CA SER A 265 11.88 -10.19 -14.75
C SER A 265 13.33 -9.77 -14.47
N LEU A 266 13.56 -8.57 -13.92
CA LEU A 266 14.90 -8.11 -13.57
C LEU A 266 15.55 -8.92 -12.44
N VAL A 267 14.73 -9.45 -11.54
CA VAL A 267 15.17 -10.32 -10.44
C VAL A 267 15.43 -11.74 -10.96
N GLU A 268 14.58 -12.25 -11.84
CA GLU A 268 14.74 -13.54 -12.52
C GLU A 268 16.02 -13.60 -13.37
N ASP A 269 16.34 -12.52 -14.11
CA ASP A 269 17.58 -12.38 -14.87
C ASP A 269 18.81 -12.47 -13.95
N MET A 270 18.71 -11.87 -12.75
CA MET A 270 19.78 -11.92 -11.76
C MET A 270 19.90 -13.30 -11.11
N GLU A 271 18.79 -13.95 -10.78
CA GLU A 271 18.75 -15.31 -10.26
C GLU A 271 19.41 -16.30 -11.23
N THR A 272 19.08 -16.17 -12.51
CA THR A 272 19.68 -16.99 -13.58
C THR A 272 21.19 -16.74 -13.70
N SER A 273 21.62 -15.49 -13.57
CA SER A 273 23.04 -15.11 -13.58
C SER A 273 23.79 -15.69 -12.37
N LEU A 274 23.13 -15.73 -11.20
CA LEU A 274 23.66 -16.31 -9.97
C LEU A 274 23.81 -17.83 -10.08
N GLN A 275 22.76 -18.54 -10.49
CA GLN A 275 22.76 -20.00 -10.66
C GLN A 275 23.76 -20.47 -11.72
N SER A 276 24.03 -19.66 -12.75
CA SER A 276 25.02 -19.97 -13.79
C SER A 276 26.47 -19.66 -13.39
N GLY A 277 26.71 -19.05 -12.23
CA GLY A 277 28.05 -18.68 -11.74
C GLY A 277 28.70 -17.48 -12.46
N THR A 278 27.98 -16.84 -13.39
CA THR A 278 28.50 -15.74 -14.23
C THR A 278 28.77 -14.46 -13.44
N LEU A 279 28.13 -14.29 -12.28
CA LEU A 279 28.36 -13.16 -11.37
C LEU A 279 29.75 -13.17 -10.71
N SER A 280 30.44 -14.32 -10.66
CA SER A 280 31.76 -14.43 -10.00
C SER A 280 32.90 -13.76 -10.77
N GLU A 281 32.71 -13.49 -12.06
CA GLU A 281 33.73 -12.96 -12.97
C GLU A 281 33.50 -11.49 -13.36
N THR A 282 32.42 -10.86 -12.88
CA THR A 282 31.98 -9.52 -13.32
C THR A 282 31.87 -8.54 -12.17
N ARG A 283 32.28 -7.28 -12.42
CA ARG A 283 32.03 -6.19 -11.47
C ARG A 283 30.57 -5.77 -11.62
N LEU A 284 29.82 -5.81 -10.51
CA LEU A 284 28.42 -5.45 -10.47
C LEU A 284 28.22 -3.94 -10.40
N GLU A 285 27.27 -3.45 -11.19
CA GLU A 285 26.76 -2.08 -11.11
C GLU A 285 25.82 -1.89 -9.89
N PRO A 286 25.51 -0.66 -9.45
CA PRO A 286 24.69 -0.43 -8.25
C PRO A 286 23.31 -1.09 -8.28
N ASP A 287 22.64 -1.09 -9.44
CA ASP A 287 21.35 -1.75 -9.64
C ASP A 287 21.46 -3.26 -9.53
N GLN A 288 22.55 -3.84 -10.05
CA GLN A 288 22.86 -5.26 -9.96
C GLN A 288 23.18 -5.70 -8.52
N CYS A 289 23.96 -4.92 -7.77
CA CYS A 289 24.20 -5.17 -6.35
C CYS A 289 22.88 -5.14 -5.56
N SER A 290 22.02 -4.16 -5.83
CA SER A 290 20.74 -3.98 -5.15
C SER A 290 19.74 -5.09 -5.50
N ALA A 291 19.72 -5.52 -6.76
CA ALA A 291 18.93 -6.66 -7.22
C ALA A 291 19.38 -7.97 -6.52
N LEU A 292 20.69 -8.18 -6.36
CA LEU A 292 21.22 -9.36 -5.66
C LEU A 292 20.84 -9.31 -4.17
N ALA A 293 20.99 -8.16 -3.53
CA ALA A 293 20.56 -7.96 -2.15
C ALA A 293 19.06 -8.20 -1.98
N TYR A 294 18.23 -7.65 -2.86
CA TYR A 294 16.78 -7.89 -2.89
C TYR A 294 16.46 -9.38 -3.03
N LEU A 295 17.10 -10.06 -3.97
CA LEU A 295 16.91 -11.48 -4.22
C LEU A 295 17.31 -12.33 -3.00
N LEU A 296 18.42 -12.03 -2.34
CA LEU A 296 18.83 -12.72 -1.10
C LEU A 296 17.86 -12.47 0.06
N LEU A 297 17.25 -11.29 0.13
CA LEU A 297 16.23 -11.00 1.13
C LEU A 297 14.95 -11.81 0.86
N MET A 298 14.51 -11.85 -0.41
CA MET A 298 13.19 -12.35 -0.80
C MET A 298 13.15 -13.84 -1.16
N SER A 299 14.24 -14.44 -1.65
CA SER A 299 14.30 -15.84 -2.09
C SER A 299 14.59 -16.80 -0.93
N GLU A 300 13.82 -17.89 -0.84
CA GLU A 300 14.07 -18.99 0.10
C GLU A 300 15.13 -19.95 -0.49
N GLU A 301 15.08 -20.21 -1.79
CA GLU A 301 15.94 -21.18 -2.50
C GLU A 301 17.40 -20.72 -2.60
N VAL A 302 17.63 -19.42 -2.84
CA VAL A 302 19.00 -18.91 -3.06
C VAL A 302 19.87 -19.03 -1.81
N LEU A 303 19.30 -19.03 -0.60
CA LEU A 303 20.09 -19.14 0.63
C LEU A 303 20.33 -20.57 1.11
N GLU A 304 19.62 -21.56 0.58
CA GLU A 304 19.94 -22.98 0.86
C GLU A 304 21.12 -23.49 0.01
N GLU A 305 21.44 -22.80 -1.10
CA GLU A 305 22.57 -23.11 -1.98
C GLU A 305 23.89 -22.39 -1.60
N PHE A 306 23.86 -21.49 -0.61
CA PHE A 306 25.03 -20.74 -0.11
C PHE A 306 25.59 -21.27 1.22
#